data_AF-A0A0K1EBM1-F1
#
_entry.id   AF-A0A0K1EBM1-F1
#
_cell.length_a   1.000
_cell.length_b   1.000
_cell.length_c   1.000
_cell.angle_alpha   90.00
_cell.angle_beta   90.00
_cell.angle_gamma   90.00
#
_symmetry.space_group_name_H-M   'P 1'
#
loop_
_entity.id
_entity.type
_entity.pdbx_description
1 polymer ?
#
loop_
_entity_poly.entity_id
_entity_poly.type
_entity_poly.pdbx_seq_one_letter_code
_entity_poly.pdbx_strand_id
1 'polypeptide(L)'
;MDAAPQATSECIICRHKRRDAIEAALSGGVDALAIAQRFSVTKNALRKHAAHWLEEGSRPDPQSSDAGLRGPETKTAVSKTDLKNVANVRARCEALVEKVEVLIQRADTDEEISWRERAALIVAAKQVLELLGRLTGEIGPAAEATIVDSPRWKRIEGAIAGALAAYPEAAAAVAKALAELEAA
;
A
#
# COMPACT_ATOMS: atom_id res chain seq x y z
N MET A 1 -1.27 16.64 40.02
CA MET A 1 -2.11 17.79 39.59
C MET A 1 -1.91 17.90 38.09
N ASP A 2 -2.56 16.99 37.37
CA ASP A 2 -2.35 16.80 35.95
C ASP A 2 -3.17 17.81 35.15
N ALA A 3 -2.47 18.66 34.42
CA ALA A 3 -3.05 19.66 33.55
C ALA A 3 -3.63 18.97 32.31
N ALA A 4 -4.94 19.13 32.12
CA ALA A 4 -5.67 18.63 30.97
C ALA A 4 -5.12 19.21 29.64
N PRO A 5 -5.19 18.45 28.53
CA PRO A 5 -4.59 18.83 27.26
C PRO A 5 -5.23 20.10 26.69
N GLN A 6 -4.40 21.10 26.35
CA GLN A 6 -4.89 22.31 25.70
C GLN A 6 -5.17 22.03 24.22
N ALA A 7 -6.43 21.69 23.94
CA ALA A 7 -6.95 21.71 22.59
C ALA A 7 -6.72 23.10 21.97
N THR A 8 -5.88 23.19 20.94
CA THR A 8 -5.79 24.41 20.15
C THR A 8 -7.15 24.64 19.48
N SER A 9 -7.79 25.78 19.77
CA SER A 9 -9.14 26.11 19.29
C SER A 9 -9.23 26.20 17.76
N GLU A 10 -8.11 26.18 17.07
CA GLU A 10 -8.04 26.28 15.61
C GLU A 10 -7.93 24.90 14.93
N CYS A 11 -7.56 23.84 15.66
CA CYS A 11 -7.48 22.50 15.07
C CYS A 11 -8.85 21.84 14.99
N ILE A 12 -9.31 21.62 13.76
CA ILE A 12 -10.60 20.96 13.48
C ILE A 12 -10.65 19.52 14.03
N ILE A 13 -9.51 18.83 14.11
CA ILE A 13 -9.44 17.44 14.61
C ILE A 13 -9.50 17.38 16.13
N CYS A 14 -8.89 18.35 16.84
CA CYS A 14 -9.03 18.48 18.28
C CYS A 14 -10.49 18.74 18.71
N ARG A 15 -11.30 19.31 17.81
CA ARG A 15 -12.75 19.53 17.99
C ARG A 15 -13.62 18.42 17.44
N HIS A 16 -13.03 17.39 16.83
CA HIS A 16 -13.78 16.32 16.20
C HIS A 16 -14.37 15.41 17.27
N LYS A 17 -15.67 15.07 17.15
CA LYS A 17 -16.38 14.20 18.11
C LYS A 17 -15.76 12.81 18.29
N ARG A 18 -14.92 12.40 17.34
CA ARG A 18 -14.19 11.12 17.34
C ARG A 18 -12.68 11.32 17.34
N ARG A 19 -12.19 12.36 18.01
CA ARG A 19 -10.76 12.69 18.14
C ARG A 19 -9.94 11.45 18.54
N ASP A 20 -10.32 10.78 19.62
CA ASP A 20 -9.59 9.62 20.16
C ASP A 20 -9.48 8.47 19.15
N ALA A 21 -10.52 8.26 18.34
CA ALA A 21 -10.50 7.24 17.29
C ALA A 21 -9.64 7.65 16.08
N ILE A 22 -9.49 8.95 15.80
CA ILE A 22 -8.58 9.47 14.77
C ILE A 22 -7.14 9.35 15.25
N GLU A 23 -6.88 9.74 16.49
CA GLU A 23 -5.56 9.64 17.14
C GLU A 23 -5.10 8.18 17.26
N ALA A 24 -5.99 7.27 17.68
CA ALA A 24 -5.70 5.84 17.72
C ALA A 24 -5.35 5.28 16.32
N ALA A 25 -6.08 5.68 15.28
CA ALA A 25 -5.80 5.28 13.90
C ALA A 25 -4.46 5.85 13.39
N LEU A 26 -4.11 7.09 13.77
CA LEU A 26 -2.83 7.70 13.46
C LEU A 26 -1.68 6.98 14.17
N SER A 27 -1.81 6.63 15.46
CA SER A 27 -0.79 5.85 16.18
C SER A 27 -0.66 4.42 15.68
N GLY A 28 -1.75 3.84 15.17
CA GLY A 28 -1.80 2.48 14.61
C GLY A 28 -1.20 2.36 13.21
N GLY A 29 -0.66 3.44 12.64
CA GLY A 29 -0.04 3.42 11.31
C GLY A 29 -1.03 3.29 10.16
N VAL A 30 -2.33 3.57 10.38
CA VAL A 30 -3.35 3.54 9.33
C VAL A 30 -3.08 4.68 8.34
N ASP A 31 -3.20 4.39 7.05
CA ASP A 31 -2.96 5.37 5.99
C ASP A 31 -3.84 6.64 6.16
N ALA A 32 -3.19 7.81 6.07
CA ALA A 32 -3.85 9.09 6.31
C ALA A 32 -4.98 9.41 5.32
N LEU A 33 -4.98 8.82 4.12
CA LEU A 33 -6.08 8.92 3.16
C LEU A 33 -7.28 8.10 3.61
N ALA A 34 -7.06 6.88 4.12
CA ALA A 34 -8.12 6.04 4.67
C ALA A 34 -8.78 6.70 5.89
N ILE A 35 -7.98 7.31 6.78
CA ILE A 35 -8.49 8.10 7.92
C ILE A 35 -9.28 9.31 7.41
N ALA A 36 -8.75 10.06 6.43
CA ALA A 36 -9.43 11.22 5.85
C ALA A 36 -10.82 10.87 5.29
N GLN A 37 -10.92 9.77 4.54
CA GLN A 37 -12.19 9.29 3.99
C GLN A 37 -13.15 8.81 5.10
N ARG A 38 -12.66 8.00 6.03
CA ARG A 38 -13.49 7.38 7.09
C ARG A 38 -14.09 8.38 8.06
N PHE A 39 -13.36 9.46 8.34
CA PHE A 39 -13.78 10.49 9.29
C PHE A 39 -14.23 11.78 8.61
N SER A 40 -14.31 11.78 7.27
CA SER A 40 -14.70 12.95 6.46
C SER A 40 -13.90 14.21 6.82
N VAL A 41 -12.59 14.04 7.04
CA VAL A 41 -11.63 15.12 7.31
C VAL A 41 -10.65 15.24 6.17
N THR A 42 -10.02 16.40 6.02
CA THR A 42 -9.00 16.57 4.96
C THR A 42 -7.64 16.04 5.40
N LYS A 43 -6.85 15.53 4.45
CA LYS A 43 -5.47 15.09 4.69
C LYS A 43 -4.59 16.20 5.27
N ASN A 44 -4.85 17.46 4.88
CA ASN A 44 -4.14 18.61 5.42
C ASN A 44 -4.50 18.88 6.89
N ALA A 45 -5.75 18.64 7.30
CA ALA A 45 -6.15 18.72 8.71
C ALA A 45 -5.47 17.63 9.55
N LEU A 46 -5.37 16.39 9.03
CA LEU A 46 -4.64 15.29 9.69
C LEU A 46 -3.15 15.61 9.86
N ARG A 47 -2.50 16.16 8.83
CA ARG A 47 -1.09 16.56 8.89
C ARG A 47 -0.85 17.67 9.91
N LYS A 48 -1.71 18.70 9.93
CA LYS A 48 -1.63 19.80 10.91
C LYS A 48 -1.87 19.32 12.34
N HIS A 49 -2.75 18.33 12.52
CA HIS A 49 -3.02 17.72 13.81
C HIS A 49 -1.85 16.88 14.31
N ALA A 50 -1.31 15.99 13.46
CA ALA A 50 -0.15 15.16 13.79
C ALA A 50 1.09 15.99 14.17
N ALA A 51 1.29 17.16 13.54
CA ALA A 51 2.43 18.03 13.82
C ALA A 51 2.49 18.47 15.30
N HIS A 52 1.40 19.01 15.86
CA HIS A 52 1.40 19.42 17.26
C HIS A 52 1.17 18.24 18.21
N TRP A 53 0.39 17.24 17.79
CA TRP A 53 0.14 16.05 18.61
C TRP A 53 1.41 15.23 18.89
N LEU A 54 2.39 15.21 17.98
CA LEU A 54 3.69 14.56 18.17
C LEU A 54 4.68 15.37 19.00
N GLU A 55 4.64 16.70 18.92
CA GLU A 55 5.49 17.60 19.72
C GLU A 55 5.09 17.60 21.21
N GLU A 56 3.80 17.34 21.50
CA GLU A 56 3.24 17.45 22.85
C GLU A 56 3.31 16.17 23.69
N GLY A 57 3.89 15.08 23.16
CA GLY A 57 4.13 13.85 23.92
C GLY A 57 2.88 13.10 24.39
N SER A 58 1.69 13.51 23.94
CA SER A 58 0.40 12.95 24.35
C SER A 58 0.10 11.65 23.60
N ARG A 59 0.81 10.57 23.94
CA ARG A 59 0.36 9.21 23.64
C ARG A 59 -0.81 8.88 24.57
N PRO A 60 -1.97 8.43 24.06
CA PRO A 60 -3.04 7.96 24.93
C PRO A 60 -2.60 6.70 25.68
N ASP A 61 -2.95 6.61 26.96
CA ASP A 61 -2.83 5.40 27.76
C ASP A 61 -3.72 4.31 27.11
N PRO A 62 -3.16 3.14 26.74
CA PRO A 62 -3.90 2.10 26.03
C PRO A 62 -5.09 1.52 26.81
N GLN A 63 -5.32 1.91 28.07
CA GLN A 63 -6.33 1.32 28.94
C GLN A 63 -7.71 2.02 28.98
N SER A 64 -7.93 3.15 28.30
CA SER A 64 -9.23 3.86 28.33
C SER A 64 -10.08 3.74 27.06
N SER A 65 -10.19 2.52 26.49
CA SER A 65 -11.22 2.24 25.47
C SER A 65 -12.02 0.98 25.81
N ASP A 66 -12.89 1.12 26.81
CA ASP A 66 -14.08 0.27 26.93
C ASP A 66 -15.10 0.70 25.86
N ALA A 67 -14.97 0.12 24.66
CA ALA A 67 -16.06 -0.11 23.69
C ALA A 67 -15.49 -0.78 22.44
N GLY A 68 -15.54 -2.11 22.43
CA GLY A 68 -15.57 -3.01 21.28
C GLY A 68 -15.11 -2.48 19.93
N LEU A 69 -13.81 -2.59 19.64
CA LEU A 69 -13.28 -2.73 18.28
C LEU A 69 -12.23 -3.85 18.32
N ARG A 70 -12.72 -5.07 18.51
CA ARG A 70 -12.04 -6.27 18.01
C ARG A 70 -11.86 -6.03 16.51
N GLY A 71 -10.63 -5.73 16.11
CA GLY A 71 -10.27 -5.66 14.70
C GLY A 71 -10.72 -6.97 14.05
N PRO A 72 -11.34 -6.94 12.85
CA PRO A 72 -11.46 -8.15 12.09
C PRO A 72 -10.04 -8.61 11.81
N GLU A 73 -9.69 -9.71 12.47
CA GLU A 73 -8.62 -10.62 12.09
C GLU A 73 -8.66 -10.69 10.56
N THR A 74 -7.64 -10.13 9.91
CA THR A 74 -7.57 -10.02 8.45
C THR A 74 -7.41 -11.40 7.84
N LYS A 75 -8.52 -12.14 7.79
CA LYS A 75 -8.81 -13.08 6.70
C LYS A 75 -9.08 -12.19 5.50
N THR A 76 -8.06 -11.99 4.69
CA THR A 76 -8.06 -11.15 3.48
C THR A 76 -8.90 -11.83 2.39
N ALA A 77 -10.21 -11.91 2.60
CA ALA A 77 -11.15 -12.04 1.49
C ALA A 77 -11.14 -10.70 0.76
N VAL A 78 -10.24 -10.56 -0.22
CA VAL A 78 -10.16 -9.36 -1.04
C VAL A 78 -11.51 -9.15 -1.70
N SER A 79 -12.18 -8.04 -1.39
CA SER A 79 -13.49 -7.74 -1.99
C SER A 79 -13.32 -7.58 -3.49
N LYS A 80 -14.29 -8.05 -4.29
CA LYS A 80 -14.32 -7.82 -5.75
C LYS A 80 -14.20 -6.34 -6.11
N THR A 81 -14.62 -5.44 -5.23
CA THR A 81 -14.47 -3.99 -5.37
C THR A 81 -13.01 -3.55 -5.21
N ASP A 82 -12.28 -4.12 -4.25
CA ASP A 82 -10.87 -3.82 -4.00
C ASP A 82 -9.99 -4.32 -5.16
N LEU A 83 -10.28 -5.51 -5.69
CA LEU A 83 -9.62 -6.04 -6.89
C LEU A 83 -9.84 -5.14 -8.13
N LYS A 84 -11.07 -4.65 -8.33
CA LYS A 84 -11.38 -3.71 -9.42
C LYS A 84 -10.68 -2.37 -9.26
N ASN A 85 -10.56 -1.89 -8.02
CA ASN A 85 -9.85 -0.64 -7.73
C ASN A 85 -8.35 -0.79 -7.98
N VAL A 86 -7.74 -1.90 -7.55
CA VAL A 86 -6.33 -2.20 -7.83
C VAL A 86 -6.09 -2.33 -9.34
N ALA A 87 -6.95 -3.04 -10.07
CA ALA A 87 -6.86 -3.14 -11.53
C ALA A 87 -7.00 -1.77 -12.22
N ASN A 88 -7.89 -0.89 -11.73
CA ASN A 88 -8.05 0.47 -12.26
C ASN A 88 -6.82 1.34 -11.99
N VAL A 89 -6.26 1.27 -10.78
CA VAL A 89 -5.04 2.01 -10.42
C VAL A 89 -3.86 1.52 -11.25
N ARG A 90 -3.68 0.21 -11.41
CA ARG A 90 -2.65 -0.38 -12.27
C ARG A 90 -2.75 0.14 -13.70
N ALA A 91 -3.92 0.04 -14.33
CA ALA A 91 -4.14 0.51 -15.69
C ALA A 91 -3.85 2.02 -15.84
N ARG A 92 -4.17 2.82 -14.82
CA ARG A 92 -3.86 4.26 -14.80
C ARG A 92 -2.36 4.52 -14.66
N CYS A 93 -1.64 3.72 -13.89
CA CYS A 93 -0.19 3.83 -13.76
C CYS A 93 0.52 3.41 -15.04
N GLU A 94 0.10 2.32 -15.69
CA GLU A 94 0.61 1.88 -17.00
C GLU A 94 0.40 2.98 -18.07
N ALA A 95 -0.81 3.57 -18.13
CA ALA A 95 -1.08 4.69 -19.04
C ALA A 95 -0.29 5.97 -18.70
N LEU A 96 0.13 6.15 -17.44
CA LEU A 96 1.02 7.25 -17.03
C LEU A 96 2.47 6.99 -17.46
N VAL A 97 2.94 5.74 -17.36
CA VAL A 97 4.27 5.35 -17.85
C VAL A 97 4.40 5.62 -19.34
N GLU A 98 3.44 5.19 -20.16
CA GLU A 98 3.45 5.44 -21.61
C GLU A 98 3.53 6.94 -21.94
N LYS A 99 2.76 7.77 -21.23
CA LYS A 99 2.80 9.23 -21.40
C LYS A 99 4.14 9.83 -21.02
N VAL A 100 4.74 9.35 -19.92
CA VAL A 100 6.05 9.79 -19.45
C VAL A 100 7.14 9.40 -20.45
N GLU A 101 7.10 8.18 -21.00
CA GLU A 101 8.04 7.74 -22.04
C GLU A 101 7.97 8.62 -23.29
N VAL A 102 6.77 8.96 -23.76
CA VAL A 102 6.59 9.88 -24.88
C VAL A 102 7.16 11.27 -24.56
N LEU A 103 6.96 11.78 -23.34
CA LEU A 103 7.51 13.07 -22.94
C LEU A 103 9.03 13.04 -22.82
N ILE A 104 9.62 11.96 -22.32
CA ILE A 104 11.08 11.77 -22.27
C ILE A 104 11.65 11.70 -23.68
N GLN A 105 11.05 10.93 -24.59
CA GLN A 105 11.51 10.86 -25.98
C GLN A 105 11.50 12.22 -26.67
N ARG A 106 10.41 12.99 -26.50
CA ARG A 106 10.33 14.36 -27.03
C ARG A 106 11.39 15.25 -26.41
N ALA A 107 11.54 15.18 -25.10
CA ALA A 107 12.55 15.92 -24.37
C ALA A 107 13.95 15.56 -24.85
N ASP A 108 14.23 14.31 -25.20
CA ASP A 108 15.52 13.88 -25.73
C ASP A 108 15.83 14.45 -27.12
N THR A 109 14.83 14.46 -28.01
CA THR A 109 14.97 14.92 -29.40
C THR A 109 14.95 16.43 -29.59
N ASP A 110 14.39 17.17 -28.64
CA ASP A 110 14.18 18.62 -28.78
C ASP A 110 15.33 19.42 -28.13
N GLU A 111 16.20 19.98 -28.97
CA GLU A 111 17.38 20.75 -28.54
C GLU A 111 17.04 22.03 -27.75
N GLU A 112 15.80 22.54 -27.85
CA GLU A 112 15.35 23.72 -27.11
C GLU A 112 15.07 23.39 -25.62
N ILE A 113 14.85 22.12 -25.28
CA ILE A 113 14.54 21.71 -23.91
C ILE A 113 15.82 21.67 -23.08
N SER A 114 15.85 22.49 -22.03
CA SER A 114 17.01 22.62 -21.16
C SER A 114 17.27 21.33 -20.37
N TRP A 115 18.53 21.08 -20.03
CA TRP A 115 18.92 19.91 -19.23
C TRP A 115 18.19 19.85 -17.87
N ARG A 116 17.78 21.00 -17.32
CA ARG A 116 17.02 21.07 -16.05
C ARG A 116 15.60 20.53 -16.21
N GLU A 117 14.94 20.85 -17.32
CA GLU A 117 13.60 20.34 -17.63
C GLU A 117 13.66 18.84 -17.91
N ARG A 118 14.70 18.38 -18.62
CA ARG A 118 14.97 16.94 -18.81
C ARG A 118 15.16 16.21 -17.47
N ALA A 119 15.95 16.78 -16.56
CA ALA A 119 16.15 16.21 -15.23
C ALA A 119 14.85 16.18 -14.40
N ALA A 120 14.01 17.21 -14.49
CA ALA A 120 12.71 17.24 -13.83
C ALA A 120 11.76 16.15 -14.36
N LEU A 121 11.78 15.89 -15.67
CA LEU A 121 11.04 14.80 -16.32
C LEU A 121 11.48 13.42 -15.79
N ILE A 122 12.78 13.17 -15.68
CA ILE A 122 13.33 11.92 -15.15
C ILE A 122 12.92 11.71 -13.69
N VAL A 123 12.94 12.77 -12.87
CA VAL A 123 12.52 12.69 -11.46
C VAL A 123 11.02 12.36 -11.37
N ALA A 124 10.18 12.98 -12.19
CA ALA A 124 8.75 12.68 -12.24
C ALA A 124 8.49 11.24 -12.72
N ALA A 125 9.25 10.76 -13.71
CA ALA A 125 9.16 9.40 -14.23
C ALA A 125 9.47 8.35 -13.16
N LYS A 126 10.53 8.56 -12.38
CA LYS A 126 10.93 7.68 -11.29
C LYS A 126 9.81 7.46 -10.28
N GLN A 127 9.05 8.51 -9.94
CA GLN A 127 7.94 8.40 -8.98
C GLN A 127 6.81 7.51 -9.49
N VAL A 128 6.49 7.57 -10.79
CA VAL A 128 5.46 6.72 -11.40
C VAL A 128 5.92 5.25 -11.43
N LEU A 129 7.17 5.01 -11.81
CA LEU A 129 7.77 3.67 -11.82
C LEU A 129 7.85 3.05 -10.43
N GLU A 130 8.21 3.86 -9.41
CA GLU A 130 8.25 3.40 -8.02
C GLU A 130 6.85 3.05 -7.50
N LEU A 131 5.83 3.82 -7.88
CA LEU A 131 4.45 3.52 -7.52
C LEU A 131 3.96 2.24 -8.21
N LEU A 132 4.28 2.07 -9.49
CA LEU A 132 3.93 0.86 -10.25
C LEU A 132 4.61 -0.37 -9.64
N GLY A 133 5.92 -0.31 -9.37
CA GLY A 133 6.66 -1.42 -8.77
C GLY A 133 6.17 -1.79 -7.36
N ARG A 134 5.71 -0.82 -6.56
CA ARG A 134 5.05 -1.12 -5.28
C ARG A 134 3.68 -1.77 -5.45
N LEU A 135 2.92 -1.35 -6.47
CA LEU A 135 1.60 -1.93 -6.78
C LEU A 135 1.71 -3.34 -7.37
N THR A 136 2.75 -3.63 -8.16
CA THR A 136 2.99 -4.94 -8.74
C THR A 136 3.74 -5.89 -7.79
N GLY A 137 4.24 -5.38 -6.67
CA GLY A 137 5.03 -6.16 -5.72
C GLY A 137 6.50 -6.33 -6.12
N GLU A 138 6.95 -5.70 -7.20
CA GLU A 138 8.36 -5.69 -7.64
C GLU A 138 9.28 -4.85 -6.74
N ILE A 139 8.71 -3.90 -5.99
CA ILE A 139 9.44 -2.98 -5.10
C ILE A 139 8.81 -2.99 -3.70
N GLY A 140 9.54 -3.47 -2.69
CA GLY A 140 9.11 -3.48 -1.28
C GLY A 140 10.04 -4.32 -0.39
N PRO A 141 9.89 -4.26 0.96
CA PRO A 141 10.70 -5.05 1.90
C PRO A 141 10.49 -6.57 1.77
N ALA A 142 9.38 -6.98 1.16
CA ALA A 142 9.17 -8.32 0.62
C ALA A 142 8.71 -8.15 -0.84
N ALA A 143 9.66 -7.97 -1.76
CA ALA A 143 9.35 -8.06 -3.17
C ALA A 143 8.97 -9.52 -3.48
N GLU A 144 7.69 -9.85 -3.40
CA GLU A 144 7.15 -11.10 -3.93
C GLU A 144 7.24 -11.01 -5.45
N ALA A 145 8.44 -11.28 -5.98
CA ALA A 145 8.63 -11.44 -7.41
C ALA A 145 7.58 -12.43 -7.92
N THR A 146 6.91 -12.09 -9.03
CA THR A 146 5.96 -12.96 -9.72
C THR A 146 6.69 -14.19 -10.26
N ILE A 147 7.05 -15.13 -9.38
CA ILE A 147 7.79 -16.34 -9.69
C ILE A 147 6.89 -17.32 -10.43
N VAL A 148 5.58 -17.31 -10.13
CA VAL A 148 4.57 -18.27 -10.60
C VAL A 148 4.44 -18.28 -12.13
N ASP A 149 4.54 -17.12 -12.79
CA ASP A 149 4.47 -17.00 -14.25
C ASP A 149 5.85 -17.11 -14.95
N SER A 150 6.93 -17.28 -14.18
CA SER A 150 8.26 -17.33 -14.79
C SER A 150 8.48 -18.66 -15.54
N PRO A 151 9.05 -18.64 -16.76
CA PRO A 151 9.40 -19.87 -17.49
C PRO A 151 10.39 -20.77 -16.74
N ARG A 152 11.16 -20.19 -15.81
CA ARG A 152 12.05 -20.94 -14.91
C ARG A 152 11.25 -21.74 -13.88
N TRP A 153 10.23 -21.15 -13.28
CA TRP A 153 9.36 -21.82 -12.32
C TRP A 153 8.57 -22.96 -12.96
N LYS A 154 8.02 -22.75 -14.16
CA LYS A 154 7.35 -23.83 -14.93
C LYS A 154 8.26 -25.03 -15.20
N ARG A 155 9.57 -24.80 -15.43
CA ARG A 155 10.56 -25.89 -15.55
C ARG A 155 10.81 -26.62 -14.24
N ILE A 156 10.79 -25.91 -13.10
CA ILE A 156 10.94 -26.51 -11.78
C ILE A 156 9.71 -27.37 -11.45
N GLU A 157 8.49 -26.84 -11.67
CA GLU A 157 7.23 -27.60 -11.52
C GLU A 157 7.26 -28.88 -12.37
N GLY A 158 7.67 -28.78 -13.64
CA GLY A 158 7.80 -29.93 -14.53
C GLY A 158 8.84 -30.96 -14.06
N ALA A 159 9.99 -30.52 -13.54
CA ALA A 159 11.02 -31.40 -13.01
C ALA A 159 10.55 -32.15 -11.74
N ILE A 160 9.84 -31.46 -10.85
CA ILE A 160 9.25 -32.05 -9.64
C ILE A 160 8.16 -33.06 -10.04
N ALA A 161 7.24 -32.69 -10.93
CA ALA A 161 6.19 -33.59 -11.41
C ALA A 161 6.77 -34.83 -12.12
N GLY A 162 7.82 -34.65 -12.93
CA GLY A 162 8.53 -35.75 -13.58
C GLY A 162 9.21 -36.69 -12.58
N ALA A 163 9.85 -36.15 -11.53
CA ALA A 163 10.47 -36.96 -10.47
C ALA A 163 9.43 -37.74 -9.65
N LEU A 164 8.24 -37.18 -9.46
CA LEU A 164 7.14 -37.81 -8.73
C LEU A 164 6.34 -38.81 -9.56
N ALA A 165 6.57 -38.93 -10.87
CA ALA A 165 5.80 -39.81 -11.75
C ALA A 165 5.82 -41.29 -11.34
N ALA A 166 6.93 -41.75 -10.75
CA ALA A 166 7.05 -43.13 -10.24
C ALA A 166 6.34 -43.35 -8.88
N TYR A 167 5.85 -42.29 -8.24
CA TYR A 167 5.28 -42.29 -6.88
C TYR A 167 3.92 -41.58 -6.85
N PRO A 168 2.85 -42.21 -7.38
CA PRO A 168 1.54 -41.55 -7.57
C PRO A 168 0.89 -41.08 -6.26
N GLU A 169 1.07 -41.83 -5.17
CA GLU A 169 0.60 -41.45 -3.83
C GLU A 169 1.26 -40.14 -3.35
N ALA A 170 2.57 -39.98 -3.58
CA ALA A 170 3.31 -38.78 -3.21
C ALA A 170 2.92 -37.60 -4.10
N ALA A 171 2.71 -37.83 -5.39
CA ALA A 171 2.21 -36.81 -6.32
C ALA A 171 0.84 -36.28 -5.87
N ALA A 172 -0.07 -37.16 -5.48
CA ALA A 172 -1.40 -36.79 -4.98
C ALA A 172 -1.32 -35.98 -3.67
N ALA A 173 -0.44 -36.37 -2.74
CA ALA A 173 -0.22 -35.65 -1.49
C ALA A 173 0.32 -34.23 -1.71
N VAL A 174 1.31 -34.07 -2.61
CA VAL A 174 1.88 -32.76 -2.96
C VAL A 174 0.86 -31.88 -3.68
N ALA A 175 0.12 -32.44 -4.65
CA ALA A 175 -0.93 -31.69 -5.36
C ALA A 175 -2.02 -31.19 -4.41
N LYS A 176 -2.42 -32.02 -3.44
CA LYS A 176 -3.38 -31.62 -2.41
C LYS A 176 -2.84 -30.47 -1.54
N ALA A 177 -1.60 -30.57 -1.07
CA ALA A 177 -0.98 -29.53 -0.24
C ALA A 177 -0.82 -28.20 -1.00
N LEU A 178 -0.49 -28.23 -2.29
CA LEU A 178 -0.42 -27.04 -3.13
C LEU A 178 -1.80 -26.42 -3.35
N ALA A 179 -2.83 -27.24 -3.63
CA ALA A 179 -4.20 -26.74 -3.77
C ALA A 179 -4.75 -26.11 -2.47
N GLU A 180 -4.36 -26.63 -1.30
CA GLU A 180 -4.70 -26.04 0.00
C GLU A 180 -4.02 -24.69 0.22
N LEU A 181 -2.77 -24.51 -0.26
CA LEU A 181 -2.05 -23.24 -0.21
C LEU A 181 -2.61 -22.21 -1.21
N GLU A 182 -3.06 -22.63 -2.38
CA GLU A 182 -3.71 -21.74 -3.37
C GLU A 182 -5.12 -21.30 -2.95
N ALA A 183 -5.78 -22.09 -2.10
CA ALA A 183 -7.10 -21.78 -1.57
C ALA A 183 -7.07 -20.92 -0.29
N ALA A 184 -5.89 -20.71 0.31
CA ALA A 184 -5.67 -19.94 1.54
C ALA A 184 -5.35 -18.47 1.26
#